data_AF-A0A151NES5-F1
#
_entry.id   AF-A0A151NES5-F1
#
_cell.length_a   1.000
_cell.length_b   1.000
_cell.length_c   1.000
_cell.angle_alpha   90.00
_cell.angle_beta   90.00
_cell.angle_gamma   90.00
#
_symmetry.space_group_name_H-M   'P 1'
#
loop_
_entity.id
_entity.type
_entity.pdbx_description
1 polymer ?
#
loop_
_entity_poly.entity_id
_entity_poly.type
_entity_poly.pdbx_seq_one_letter_code
_entity_poly.pdbx_strand_id
1 'polypeptide(L)'
;MSQESSRMTNGKLHYNFTNLDNFMDLLWTNKLVPGFELMGSPSGYFTDFEDKKQVVRWKKLVALLAKRFIAKYGLEHVAKWNFETWNEPDHHDFDNVSMTVKGFLNYYDASSEGLREASSLLKFGGPGDSFHPFPKSPMCWSLLYHCYNGTNFFTGETGVRLDYISLHKKGAGSSLQILQEETEVLEQIQQIFPNFTSIPIYNDEADPMVGWSVPQTWRADVTYAAMVVKIIIQHQNLLISKANNTINYTLLSNDNAFMNYYPHYFTQRTLTARFQMNNTKPPHVQMVRKPVLTAMGLLALLGETQIFADVYNSKGENGNNNTVGVLATLHTPAELPSSDSWQAAILIYASDDNRTSLNISAVTLNMTQFPKCAELVYVTHYLDNNLTNPYLEWKKLGSPDFPSVKQFQQLRDAEDPAVTGPFPFPEDGHLLLKKELPIPSVFLIHVCARPRSVPNQVTGVHLIPLTKEQVAVLWDDDHVDSKCIKTFEVEFSPNGKTYQRINTKDTIFTLWVYSPGSIVSGFYRVRAVDYWGKPGLFSIPVKYTEAPE
;
A
#
# COMPACT_ATOMS: atom_id res chain seq x y z
N MET A 1 -19.94 -4.59 -3.96
CA MET A 1 -21.29 -5.13 -3.65
C MET A 1 -21.77 -6.22 -4.63
N SER A 2 -21.03 -6.54 -5.70
CA SER A 2 -21.48 -7.44 -6.78
C SER A 2 -21.77 -8.89 -6.38
N GLN A 3 -21.17 -9.40 -5.29
CA GLN A 3 -21.37 -10.78 -4.81
C GLN A 3 -22.43 -10.93 -3.72
N GLU A 4 -23.13 -9.86 -3.36
CA GLU A 4 -24.18 -9.91 -2.33
C GLU A 4 -25.50 -10.42 -2.89
N SER A 5 -26.21 -11.24 -2.10
CA SER A 5 -27.52 -11.73 -2.48
C SER A 5 -28.64 -10.83 -1.98
N SER A 6 -29.64 -10.57 -2.83
CA SER A 6 -30.84 -9.82 -2.46
C SER A 6 -32.11 -10.58 -2.86
N ARG A 7 -33.15 -10.49 -2.04
CA ARG A 7 -34.45 -11.14 -2.30
C ARG A 7 -35.60 -10.22 -1.91
N MET A 8 -36.61 -10.16 -2.78
CA MET A 8 -37.86 -9.48 -2.48
C MET A 8 -38.81 -10.43 -1.74
N THR A 9 -39.23 -10.07 -0.53
CA THR A 9 -40.26 -10.80 0.23
C THR A 9 -41.28 -9.80 0.76
N ASN A 10 -42.57 -10.01 0.47
CA ASN A 10 -43.69 -9.14 0.85
C ASN A 10 -43.47 -7.65 0.50
N GLY A 11 -42.87 -7.37 -0.66
CA GLY A 11 -42.59 -6.00 -1.14
C GLY A 11 -41.41 -5.31 -0.46
N LYS A 12 -40.73 -5.98 0.47
CA LYS A 12 -39.49 -5.52 1.12
C LYS A 12 -38.28 -6.24 0.52
N LEU A 13 -37.22 -5.48 0.27
CA LEU A 13 -35.95 -6.01 -0.20
C LEU A 13 -35.09 -6.41 1.01
N HIS A 14 -34.62 -7.65 1.00
CA HIS A 14 -33.73 -8.21 2.02
C HIS A 14 -32.37 -8.48 1.39
N TYR A 15 -31.31 -8.10 2.10
CA TYR A 15 -29.92 -8.30 1.68
C TYR A 15 -29.26 -9.32 2.59
N ASN A 16 -28.43 -10.17 2.00
CA ASN A 16 -27.51 -11.04 2.70
C ASN A 16 -26.11 -10.47 2.50
N PHE A 17 -25.48 -10.07 3.62
CA PHE A 17 -24.15 -9.42 3.66
C PHE A 17 -23.01 -10.38 4.00
N THR A 18 -23.25 -11.70 4.02
CA THR A 18 -22.29 -12.68 4.59
C THR A 18 -20.93 -12.63 3.89
N ASN A 19 -20.90 -12.53 2.57
CA ASN A 19 -19.64 -12.53 1.82
C ASN A 19 -18.87 -11.23 2.04
N LEU A 20 -19.56 -10.09 1.96
CA LEU A 20 -18.98 -8.79 2.27
C LEU A 20 -18.48 -8.73 3.72
N ASP A 21 -19.24 -9.22 4.69
CA ASP A 21 -18.80 -9.25 6.10
C ASP A 21 -17.51 -10.05 6.27
N ASN A 22 -17.41 -11.23 5.64
CA ASN A 22 -16.20 -12.06 5.69
C ASN A 22 -14.99 -11.34 5.07
N PHE A 23 -15.19 -10.64 3.95
CA PHE A 23 -14.12 -9.86 3.32
C PHE A 23 -13.70 -8.66 4.19
N MET A 24 -14.67 -7.94 4.75
CA MET A 24 -14.40 -6.80 5.64
C MET A 24 -13.70 -7.25 6.93
N ASP A 25 -14.08 -8.40 7.50
CA ASP A 25 -13.41 -8.99 8.66
C ASP A 25 -11.96 -9.38 8.34
N LEU A 26 -11.71 -9.87 7.13
CA LEU A 26 -10.36 -10.20 6.67
C LEU A 26 -9.48 -8.94 6.60
N LEU A 27 -9.97 -7.85 6.00
CA LEU A 27 -9.24 -6.58 5.96
C LEU A 27 -8.98 -6.06 7.38
N TRP A 28 -10.01 -6.03 8.22
CA TRP A 28 -9.91 -5.53 9.59
C TRP A 28 -8.92 -6.32 10.45
N THR A 29 -8.94 -7.66 10.35
CA THR A 29 -8.00 -8.55 11.04
C THR A 29 -6.55 -8.31 10.62
N ASN A 30 -6.34 -7.91 9.36
CA ASN A 30 -5.01 -7.54 8.83
C ASN A 30 -4.70 -6.04 8.96
N LYS A 31 -5.45 -5.29 9.77
CA LYS A 31 -5.28 -3.84 10.00
C LYS A 31 -5.37 -2.98 8.73
N LEU A 32 -6.05 -3.48 7.70
CA LEU A 32 -6.32 -2.76 6.46
C LEU A 32 -7.66 -2.03 6.54
N VAL A 33 -7.74 -0.93 5.79
CA VAL A 33 -8.99 -0.17 5.58
C VAL A 33 -9.41 -0.27 4.11
N PRO A 34 -10.70 -0.39 3.80
CA PRO A 34 -11.16 -0.42 2.42
C PRO A 34 -11.10 0.98 1.77
N GLY A 35 -10.68 1.02 0.50
CA GLY A 35 -11.30 1.92 -0.48
C GLY A 35 -12.66 1.33 -0.81
N PHE A 36 -13.71 1.84 -0.17
CA PHE A 36 -15.05 1.26 -0.25
C PHE A 36 -15.80 1.87 -1.42
N GLU A 37 -15.51 1.39 -2.62
CA GLU A 37 -16.28 1.73 -3.81
C GLU A 37 -17.71 1.20 -3.68
N LEU A 38 -18.69 2.08 -3.88
CA LEU A 38 -20.11 1.74 -3.87
C LEU A 38 -20.53 1.07 -5.19
N MET A 39 -19.75 0.07 -5.62
CA MET A 39 -19.80 -0.56 -6.94
C MET A 39 -20.55 -1.91 -6.93
N GLY A 40 -21.44 -2.09 -7.91
CA GLY A 40 -22.10 -3.37 -8.21
C GLY A 40 -23.60 -3.41 -7.89
N SER A 41 -24.27 -4.48 -8.35
CA SER A 41 -25.71 -4.67 -8.22
C SER A 41 -26.05 -6.00 -7.51
N PRO A 42 -26.40 -5.99 -6.20
CA PRO A 42 -26.71 -7.21 -5.46
C PRO A 42 -27.80 -8.07 -6.13
N SER A 43 -27.42 -9.26 -6.61
CA SER A 43 -28.26 -10.15 -7.41
C SER A 43 -28.87 -9.54 -8.68
N GLY A 44 -28.22 -8.52 -9.26
CA GLY A 44 -28.73 -7.82 -10.45
C GLY A 44 -30.02 -7.02 -10.20
N TYR A 45 -30.33 -6.70 -8.94
CA TYR A 45 -31.57 -6.00 -8.58
C TYR A 45 -31.60 -4.53 -9.06
N PHE A 46 -30.45 -3.83 -9.00
CA PHE A 46 -30.32 -2.49 -9.55
C PHE A 46 -29.91 -2.58 -11.02
N THR A 47 -30.69 -1.96 -11.89
CA THR A 47 -30.55 -2.04 -13.35
C THR A 47 -30.64 -0.69 -14.03
N ASP A 48 -31.18 0.34 -13.37
CA ASP A 48 -31.39 1.67 -13.97
C ASP A 48 -31.45 2.75 -12.87
N PHE A 49 -30.50 3.68 -12.88
CA PHE A 49 -30.44 4.79 -11.93
C PHE A 49 -31.21 6.05 -12.37
N GLU A 50 -31.96 6.00 -13.47
CA GLU A 50 -33.04 6.97 -13.73
C GLU A 50 -34.40 6.53 -13.15
N ASP A 51 -34.58 5.24 -12.83
CA ASP A 51 -35.74 4.78 -12.07
C ASP A 51 -35.67 5.27 -10.62
N LYS A 52 -36.51 6.26 -10.29
CA LYS A 52 -36.62 6.86 -8.96
C LYS A 52 -36.81 5.83 -7.84
N LYS A 53 -37.49 4.70 -8.09
CA LYS A 53 -37.67 3.66 -7.09
C LYS A 53 -36.35 2.96 -6.77
N GLN A 54 -35.50 2.76 -7.77
CA GLN A 54 -34.18 2.16 -7.58
C GLN A 54 -33.24 3.14 -6.88
N VAL A 55 -33.24 4.42 -7.27
CA VAL A 55 -32.46 5.49 -6.60
C VAL A 55 -32.79 5.56 -5.09
N VAL A 56 -34.07 5.56 -4.72
CA VAL A 56 -34.49 5.56 -3.31
C VAL A 56 -34.11 4.26 -2.59
N ARG A 57 -34.15 3.11 -3.29
CA ARG A 57 -33.72 1.82 -2.71
C ARG A 57 -32.20 1.76 -2.54
N TRP A 58 -31.43 2.39 -3.43
CA TRP A 58 -29.98 2.49 -3.33
C TRP A 58 -29.56 3.29 -2.10
N LYS A 59 -30.15 4.47 -1.89
CA LYS A 59 -29.94 5.25 -0.65
C LYS A 59 -30.13 4.41 0.60
N LYS A 60 -31.21 3.62 0.64
CA LYS A 60 -31.50 2.73 1.77
C LYS A 60 -30.45 1.63 1.93
N LEU A 61 -29.98 1.02 0.84
CA LEU A 61 -28.89 0.03 0.89
C LEU A 61 -27.61 0.65 1.48
N VAL A 62 -27.20 1.82 0.98
CA VAL A 62 -25.99 2.51 1.45
C VAL A 62 -26.10 2.86 2.94
N ALA A 63 -27.25 3.39 3.38
CA ALA A 63 -27.49 3.67 4.80
C ALA A 63 -27.46 2.40 5.66
N LEU A 64 -28.03 1.29 5.18
CA LEU A 64 -28.00 0.00 5.88
C LEU A 64 -26.57 -0.56 6.00
N LEU A 65 -25.79 -0.50 4.92
CA LEU A 65 -24.39 -0.94 4.89
C LEU A 65 -23.54 -0.15 5.88
N ALA A 66 -23.61 1.18 5.81
CA ALA A 66 -22.84 2.04 6.71
C ALA A 66 -23.22 1.83 8.18
N LYS A 67 -24.51 1.78 8.51
CA LYS A 67 -24.99 1.49 9.87
C LYS A 67 -24.53 0.10 10.35
N ARG A 68 -24.52 -0.91 9.47
CA ARG A 68 -24.03 -2.26 9.79
C ARG A 68 -22.55 -2.24 10.16
N PHE A 69 -21.70 -1.62 9.35
CA PHE A 69 -20.26 -1.59 9.62
C PHE A 69 -19.90 -0.69 10.80
N ILE A 70 -20.61 0.42 11.01
CA ILE A 70 -20.46 1.23 12.24
C ILE A 70 -20.78 0.38 13.47
N ALA A 71 -21.86 -0.41 13.43
CA ALA A 71 -22.21 -1.28 14.56
C ALA A 71 -21.17 -2.38 14.80
N LYS A 72 -20.49 -2.87 13.74
CA LYS A 72 -19.53 -3.97 13.82
C LYS A 72 -18.12 -3.54 14.21
N TYR A 73 -17.63 -2.44 13.63
CA TYR A 73 -16.24 -1.99 13.78
C TYR A 73 -16.09 -0.67 14.55
N GLY A 74 -17.20 0.00 14.86
CA GLY A 74 -17.21 1.31 15.51
C GLY A 74 -17.10 2.48 14.53
N LEU A 75 -17.73 3.60 14.86
CA LEU A 75 -17.76 4.78 14.00
C LEU A 75 -16.36 5.35 13.72
N GLU A 76 -15.49 5.39 14.73
CA GLU A 76 -14.13 5.91 14.58
C GLU A 76 -13.33 5.14 13.52
N HIS A 77 -13.48 3.82 13.47
CA HIS A 77 -12.81 3.00 12.47
C HIS A 77 -13.41 3.22 11.07
N VAL A 78 -14.74 3.19 10.95
CA VAL A 78 -15.42 3.33 9.65
C VAL A 78 -15.29 4.74 9.07
N ALA A 79 -15.15 5.78 9.90
CA ALA A 79 -14.89 7.14 9.44
C ALA A 79 -13.52 7.30 8.74
N LYS A 80 -12.60 6.35 8.92
CA LYS A 80 -11.30 6.34 8.22
C LYS A 80 -11.45 5.88 6.77
N TRP A 81 -12.48 5.10 6.45
CA TRP A 81 -12.69 4.52 5.13
C TRP A 81 -12.93 5.63 4.09
N ASN A 82 -12.47 5.38 2.86
CA ASN A 82 -12.79 6.22 1.72
C ASN A 82 -13.96 5.56 1.00
N PHE A 83 -15.19 6.02 1.24
CA PHE A 83 -16.30 5.58 0.39
C PHE A 83 -16.22 6.30 -0.94
N GLU A 84 -16.46 5.59 -2.02
CA GLU A 84 -16.18 6.08 -3.36
C GLU A 84 -17.30 5.75 -4.33
N THR A 85 -17.38 6.49 -5.43
CA THR A 85 -18.25 6.19 -6.56
C THR A 85 -17.94 4.84 -7.20
N TRP A 86 -18.70 4.50 -8.24
CA TRP A 86 -18.38 3.35 -9.08
C TRP A 86 -17.11 3.65 -9.87
N ASN A 87 -16.19 2.68 -9.97
CA ASN A 87 -14.93 2.78 -10.71
C ASN A 87 -15.12 3.27 -12.16
N GLU A 88 -14.31 4.23 -12.59
CA GLU A 88 -14.18 4.67 -13.98
C GLU A 88 -15.51 4.80 -14.75
N PRO A 89 -16.44 5.67 -14.29
CA PRO A 89 -17.79 5.76 -14.84
C PRO A 89 -17.84 6.11 -16.34
N ASP A 90 -16.84 6.81 -16.86
CA ASP A 90 -16.73 7.16 -18.29
C ASP A 90 -16.15 6.02 -19.14
N HIS A 91 -15.62 4.96 -18.53
CA HIS A 91 -15.22 3.72 -19.21
C HIS A 91 -16.39 2.73 -19.41
N HIS A 92 -17.54 3.03 -18.81
CA HIS A 92 -18.82 2.31 -18.99
C HIS A 92 -18.81 0.83 -18.56
N ASP A 93 -17.95 0.46 -17.59
CA ASP A 93 -17.94 -0.89 -17.00
C ASP A 93 -19.00 -1.05 -15.89
N PHE A 94 -20.26 -1.08 -16.30
CA PHE A 94 -21.43 -1.13 -15.41
C PHE A 94 -22.18 -2.48 -15.44
N ASP A 95 -21.58 -3.53 -16.02
CA ASP A 95 -22.25 -4.81 -16.28
C ASP A 95 -23.62 -4.62 -16.98
N ASN A 96 -24.71 -5.02 -16.32
CA ASN A 96 -26.09 -4.93 -16.80
C ASN A 96 -26.84 -3.70 -16.24
N VAL A 97 -26.12 -2.73 -15.65
CA VAL A 97 -26.71 -1.53 -15.07
C VAL A 97 -26.69 -0.39 -16.08
N SER A 98 -27.84 0.19 -16.38
CA SER A 98 -27.94 1.42 -17.14
C SER A 98 -27.52 2.61 -16.27
N MET A 99 -26.42 3.23 -16.65
CA MET A 99 -25.85 4.41 -16.00
C MET A 99 -25.68 5.54 -17.02
N THR A 100 -26.72 6.34 -17.24
CA THR A 100 -26.59 7.60 -17.97
C THR A 100 -25.87 8.63 -17.11
N VAL A 101 -25.44 9.77 -17.68
CA VAL A 101 -24.89 10.89 -16.87
C VAL A 101 -25.86 11.27 -15.74
N LYS A 102 -27.15 11.42 -16.05
CA LYS A 102 -28.18 11.73 -15.06
C LYS A 102 -28.39 10.60 -14.05
N GLY A 103 -28.36 9.35 -14.50
CA GLY A 103 -28.38 8.18 -13.63
C GLY A 103 -27.21 8.18 -12.64
N PHE A 104 -26.00 8.50 -13.11
CA PHE A 104 -24.81 8.61 -12.27
C PHE A 104 -24.93 9.70 -11.21
N LEU A 105 -25.48 10.87 -11.55
CA LEU A 105 -25.75 11.93 -10.58
C LEU A 105 -26.81 11.51 -9.54
N ASN A 106 -27.87 10.83 -9.95
CA ASN A 106 -28.87 10.28 -9.00
C ASN A 106 -28.26 9.21 -8.08
N TYR A 107 -27.40 8.34 -8.63
CA TYR A 107 -26.62 7.35 -7.89
C TYR A 107 -25.71 8.01 -6.86
N TYR A 108 -25.03 9.09 -7.25
CA TYR A 108 -24.17 9.87 -6.37
C TYR A 108 -24.96 10.47 -5.20
N ASP A 109 -26.09 11.12 -5.49
CA ASP A 109 -26.95 11.70 -4.45
C ASP A 109 -27.48 10.62 -3.50
N ALA A 110 -27.88 9.47 -4.03
CA ALA A 110 -28.36 8.36 -3.20
C ALA A 110 -27.26 7.81 -2.30
N SER A 111 -26.03 7.74 -2.79
CA SER A 111 -24.86 7.31 -2.03
C SER A 111 -24.49 8.32 -0.94
N SER A 112 -24.39 9.60 -1.30
CA SER A 112 -24.08 10.69 -0.37
C SER A 112 -25.09 10.79 0.76
N GLU A 113 -26.39 10.78 0.43
CA GLU A 113 -27.47 10.85 1.41
C GLU A 113 -27.63 9.57 2.24
N GLY A 114 -27.29 8.41 1.67
CA GLY A 114 -27.29 7.13 2.39
C GLY A 114 -26.21 7.11 3.48
N LEU A 115 -25.00 7.54 3.14
CA LEU A 115 -23.90 7.68 4.10
C LEU A 115 -24.22 8.74 5.16
N ARG A 116 -24.74 9.90 4.75
CA ARG A 116 -25.13 10.98 5.66
C ARG A 116 -26.21 10.55 6.67
N GLU A 117 -27.15 9.71 6.25
CA GLU A 117 -28.17 9.12 7.15
C GLU A 117 -27.57 8.16 8.18
N ALA A 118 -26.42 7.54 7.89
CA ALA A 118 -25.71 6.69 8.83
C ALA A 118 -24.84 7.51 9.79
N SER A 119 -24.03 8.43 9.26
CA SER A 119 -23.26 9.40 10.03
C SER A 119 -22.68 10.49 9.12
N SER A 120 -22.66 11.74 9.59
CA SER A 120 -22.02 12.86 8.90
C SER A 120 -20.49 12.82 8.93
N LEU A 121 -19.88 11.89 9.69
CA LEU A 121 -18.42 11.73 9.77
C LEU A 121 -17.82 10.81 8.69
N LEU A 122 -18.66 10.08 7.94
CA LEU A 122 -18.18 9.22 6.86
C LEU A 122 -17.76 10.09 5.68
N LYS A 123 -16.64 9.78 5.03
CA LYS A 123 -16.15 10.47 3.82
C LYS A 123 -16.72 9.83 2.54
N PHE A 124 -16.97 10.62 1.51
CA PHE A 124 -17.46 10.19 0.20
C PHE A 124 -16.90 11.08 -0.90
N GLY A 125 -16.31 10.46 -1.90
CA GLY A 125 -15.69 11.13 -3.04
C GLY A 125 -15.84 10.34 -4.33
N GLY A 126 -15.22 10.86 -5.38
CA GLY A 126 -15.29 10.33 -6.74
C GLY A 126 -14.75 11.35 -7.75
N PRO A 127 -14.84 11.09 -9.06
CA PRO A 127 -15.45 9.93 -9.71
C PRO A 127 -14.56 8.68 -9.82
N GLY A 128 -13.24 8.79 -9.59
CA GLY A 128 -12.29 7.70 -9.82
C GLY A 128 -12.11 7.39 -11.31
N ASP A 129 -11.70 8.38 -12.11
CA ASP A 129 -11.52 8.23 -13.58
C ASP A 129 -10.48 9.23 -14.14
N SER A 130 -10.23 9.17 -15.44
CA SER A 130 -9.16 9.86 -16.15
C SER A 130 -9.32 11.37 -16.33
N PHE A 131 -10.52 11.96 -16.13
CA PHE A 131 -10.80 13.38 -16.40
C PHE A 131 -10.24 13.88 -17.74
N HIS A 132 -10.48 13.15 -18.83
CA HIS A 132 -10.10 13.63 -20.15
C HIS A 132 -10.85 14.94 -20.47
N PRO A 133 -10.23 15.87 -21.23
CA PRO A 133 -10.88 17.10 -21.64
C PRO A 133 -12.23 16.83 -22.33
N PHE A 134 -13.17 17.76 -22.19
CA PHE A 134 -14.45 17.68 -22.88
C PHE A 134 -14.26 17.41 -24.39
N PRO A 135 -15.09 16.55 -25.00
CA PRO A 135 -16.27 15.89 -24.43
C PRO A 135 -16.01 14.46 -23.89
N LYS A 136 -14.74 14.06 -23.62
CA LYS A 136 -14.38 12.64 -23.42
C LYS A 136 -14.77 12.03 -22.07
N SER A 137 -14.73 12.80 -20.97
CA SER A 137 -15.11 12.32 -19.62
C SER A 137 -16.36 13.03 -19.10
N PRO A 138 -17.53 12.85 -19.75
CA PRO A 138 -18.74 13.59 -19.41
C PRO A 138 -19.25 13.35 -17.99
N MET A 139 -19.17 12.12 -17.44
CA MET A 139 -19.62 11.83 -16.08
C MET A 139 -18.72 12.49 -15.03
N CYS A 140 -17.40 12.48 -15.25
CA CYS A 140 -16.46 13.16 -14.34
C CYS A 140 -16.77 14.64 -14.18
N TRP A 141 -16.83 15.36 -15.30
CA TRP A 141 -17.06 16.79 -15.26
C TRP A 141 -18.47 17.13 -14.80
N SER A 142 -19.48 16.33 -15.21
CA SER A 142 -20.87 16.53 -14.76
C SER A 142 -21.01 16.33 -13.26
N LEU A 143 -20.28 15.38 -12.66
CA LEU A 143 -20.27 15.20 -11.21
C LEU A 143 -19.73 16.42 -10.48
N LEU A 144 -18.60 16.99 -10.93
CA LEU A 144 -18.06 18.20 -10.32
C LEU A 144 -19.03 19.38 -10.45
N TYR A 145 -19.63 19.59 -11.63
CA TYR A 145 -20.67 20.61 -11.81
C TYR A 145 -21.87 20.40 -10.90
N HIS A 146 -22.33 19.15 -10.77
CA HIS A 146 -23.46 18.79 -9.92
C HIS A 146 -23.18 19.03 -8.44
N CYS A 147 -22.01 18.63 -7.95
CA CYS A 147 -21.60 18.91 -6.57
C CYS A 147 -21.43 20.41 -6.31
N TYR A 148 -20.94 21.17 -7.30
CA TYR A 148 -20.68 22.59 -7.16
C TYR A 148 -21.96 23.44 -7.15
N ASN A 149 -22.88 23.20 -8.09
CA ASN A 149 -24.07 24.04 -8.31
C ASN A 149 -25.33 23.27 -8.76
N GLY A 150 -25.29 21.94 -8.80
CA GLY A 150 -26.43 21.11 -9.14
C GLY A 150 -27.51 21.10 -8.07
N THR A 151 -28.53 20.26 -8.22
CA THR A 151 -29.62 20.12 -7.26
C THR A 151 -29.67 18.69 -6.75
N ASN A 152 -29.53 18.50 -5.44
CA ASN A 152 -29.61 17.20 -4.81
C ASN A 152 -30.99 16.55 -5.06
N PHE A 153 -31.00 15.33 -5.57
CA PHE A 153 -32.21 14.56 -5.90
C PHE A 153 -33.19 14.40 -4.73
N PHE A 154 -32.68 14.29 -3.49
CA PHE A 154 -33.48 14.02 -2.29
C PHE A 154 -33.87 15.28 -1.53
N THR A 155 -32.95 16.24 -1.37
CA THR A 155 -33.20 17.43 -0.55
C THR A 155 -33.67 18.64 -1.36
N GLY A 156 -33.38 18.67 -2.66
CA GLY A 156 -33.61 19.85 -3.50
C GLY A 156 -32.65 21.01 -3.21
N GLU A 157 -31.66 20.82 -2.35
CA GLU A 157 -30.64 21.83 -2.04
C GLU A 157 -29.70 22.02 -3.24
N THR A 158 -29.15 23.23 -3.37
CA THR A 158 -28.11 23.55 -4.36
C THR A 158 -26.75 23.07 -3.85
N GLY A 159 -26.02 22.36 -4.70
CA GLY A 159 -24.75 21.73 -4.38
C GLY A 159 -24.93 20.41 -3.64
N VAL A 160 -23.93 19.54 -3.75
CA VAL A 160 -23.90 18.24 -3.09
C VAL A 160 -22.51 18.06 -2.47
N ARG A 161 -22.48 17.46 -1.29
CA ARG A 161 -21.25 17.08 -0.59
C ARG A 161 -20.29 16.33 -1.52
N LEU A 162 -19.02 16.71 -1.46
CA LEU A 162 -17.89 16.06 -2.12
C LEU A 162 -16.68 16.20 -1.19
N ASP A 163 -16.29 15.13 -0.49
CA ASP A 163 -15.26 15.22 0.55
C ASP A 163 -13.84 15.07 0.00
N TYR A 164 -13.70 14.46 -1.18
CA TYR A 164 -12.45 14.36 -1.94
C TYR A 164 -12.77 14.16 -3.42
N ILE A 165 -11.81 14.50 -4.29
CA ILE A 165 -11.85 14.23 -5.73
C ILE A 165 -10.80 13.16 -6.04
N SER A 166 -11.23 12.05 -6.62
CA SER A 166 -10.36 10.98 -7.08
C SER A 166 -10.29 10.95 -8.60
N LEU A 167 -9.08 10.72 -9.11
CA LEU A 167 -8.78 10.64 -10.53
C LEU A 167 -7.77 9.53 -10.82
N HIS A 168 -7.75 9.01 -12.04
CA HIS A 168 -6.82 7.98 -12.46
C HIS A 168 -5.87 8.54 -13.52
N LYS A 169 -4.64 8.88 -13.13
CA LYS A 169 -3.57 9.22 -14.09
C LYS A 169 -2.47 8.17 -14.02
N LYS A 170 -2.16 7.58 -15.18
CA LYS A 170 -1.15 6.52 -15.32
C LYS A 170 -0.02 7.00 -16.22
N GLY A 171 1.18 6.42 -16.04
CA GLY A 171 2.41 6.99 -16.59
C GLY A 171 2.75 6.62 -18.03
N ALA A 172 2.02 5.70 -18.68
CA ALA A 172 2.40 5.13 -19.99
C ALA A 172 3.86 4.64 -20.08
N GLY A 173 4.45 4.22 -18.95
CA GLY A 173 5.84 3.83 -18.83
C GLY A 173 6.80 4.93 -18.34
N SER A 174 6.31 6.17 -18.17
CA SER A 174 7.05 7.30 -17.62
C SER A 174 6.56 7.69 -16.22
N SER A 175 7.47 7.91 -15.29
CA SER A 175 7.12 8.32 -13.92
C SER A 175 6.57 9.75 -13.86
N LEU A 176 7.25 10.69 -14.52
CA LEU A 176 6.92 12.11 -14.46
C LEU A 176 5.61 12.47 -15.16
N GLN A 177 5.23 11.68 -16.18
CA GLN A 177 3.99 11.89 -16.91
C GLN A 177 2.76 11.83 -15.99
N ILE A 178 2.77 10.96 -14.96
CA ILE A 178 1.68 10.88 -13.97
C ILE A 178 1.44 12.26 -13.35
N LEU A 179 2.49 12.82 -12.74
CA LEU A 179 2.42 14.11 -12.06
C LEU A 179 2.05 15.27 -13.00
N GLN A 180 2.55 15.23 -14.25
CA GLN A 180 2.25 16.25 -15.25
C GLN A 180 0.76 16.24 -15.63
N GLU A 181 0.20 15.07 -15.92
CA GLU A 181 -1.21 14.92 -16.27
C GLU A 181 -2.15 15.23 -15.10
N GLU A 182 -1.75 14.86 -13.87
CA GLU A 182 -2.48 15.25 -12.65
C GLU A 182 -2.52 16.77 -12.52
N THR A 183 -1.36 17.43 -12.58
CA THR A 183 -1.26 18.88 -12.39
C THR A 183 -2.11 19.62 -13.42
N GLU A 184 -2.04 19.22 -14.70
CA GLU A 184 -2.83 19.84 -15.77
C GLU A 184 -4.35 19.74 -15.52
N VAL A 185 -4.85 18.58 -15.11
CA VAL A 185 -6.27 18.39 -14.81
C VAL A 185 -6.68 19.17 -13.56
N LEU A 186 -5.84 19.20 -12.54
CA LEU A 186 -6.16 19.85 -11.26
C LEU A 186 -6.16 21.38 -11.39
N GLU A 187 -5.26 21.94 -12.20
CA GLU A 187 -5.32 23.36 -12.56
C GLU A 187 -6.62 23.71 -13.28
N GLN A 188 -7.10 22.86 -14.19
CA GLN A 188 -8.40 23.05 -14.86
C GLN A 188 -9.57 22.96 -13.86
N ILE A 189 -9.55 21.99 -12.95
CA ILE A 189 -10.57 21.86 -11.90
C ILE A 189 -10.61 23.11 -11.03
N GLN A 190 -9.47 23.63 -10.58
CA GLN A 190 -9.39 24.84 -9.75
C GLN A 190 -9.89 26.09 -10.49
N GLN A 191 -9.66 26.18 -11.80
CA GLN A 191 -10.16 27.28 -12.63
C GLN A 191 -11.68 27.25 -12.78
N ILE A 192 -12.27 26.07 -13.00
CA ILE A 192 -13.71 25.91 -13.23
C ILE A 192 -14.48 25.94 -11.90
N PHE A 193 -13.89 25.37 -10.83
CA PHE A 193 -14.51 25.16 -9.52
C PHE A 193 -13.63 25.75 -8.41
N PRO A 194 -13.51 27.08 -8.30
CA PRO A 194 -12.56 27.71 -7.36
C PRO A 194 -12.79 27.33 -5.90
N ASN A 195 -14.04 27.07 -5.49
CA ASN A 195 -14.35 26.61 -4.13
C ASN A 195 -13.86 25.17 -3.82
N PHE A 196 -13.44 24.40 -4.83
CA PHE A 196 -12.90 23.04 -4.67
C PHE A 196 -11.38 23.00 -4.47
N THR A 197 -10.71 24.16 -4.48
CA THR A 197 -9.23 24.25 -4.28
C THR A 197 -8.74 23.55 -3.02
N SER A 198 -9.54 23.56 -1.94
CA SER A 198 -9.18 22.93 -0.66
C SER A 198 -9.57 21.45 -0.55
N ILE A 199 -10.34 20.91 -1.51
CA ILE A 199 -10.80 19.53 -1.47
C ILE A 199 -9.60 18.59 -1.69
N PRO A 200 -9.42 17.58 -0.82
CA PRO A 200 -8.40 16.55 -1.00
C PRO A 200 -8.45 15.90 -2.39
N ILE A 201 -7.27 15.73 -2.99
CA ILE A 201 -7.10 15.09 -4.30
C ILE A 201 -6.44 13.73 -4.14
N TYR A 202 -7.04 12.70 -4.72
CA TYR A 202 -6.53 11.33 -4.74
C TYR A 202 -6.19 10.93 -6.18
N ASN A 203 -5.05 10.26 -6.37
CA ASN A 203 -4.86 9.36 -7.50
C ASN A 203 -4.79 7.93 -6.98
N ASP A 204 -5.93 7.26 -6.96
CA ASP A 204 -6.14 5.93 -6.39
C ASP A 204 -5.64 4.80 -7.31
N GLU A 205 -5.26 5.13 -8.55
CA GLU A 205 -4.65 4.20 -9.49
C GLU A 205 -3.46 4.80 -10.27
N ALA A 206 -2.52 5.40 -9.53
CA ALA A 206 -1.33 6.11 -10.01
C ALA A 206 -0.23 5.17 -10.53
N ASP A 207 -0.57 4.33 -11.50
CA ASP A 207 0.31 3.27 -11.94
C ASP A 207 1.30 3.72 -13.03
N PRO A 208 2.51 3.15 -13.07
CA PRO A 208 3.43 3.35 -14.19
C PRO A 208 2.83 3.06 -15.56
N MET A 209 1.94 2.07 -15.67
CA MET A 209 1.37 1.62 -16.94
C MET A 209 0.03 0.90 -16.71
N VAL A 210 -0.95 1.19 -17.57
CA VAL A 210 -2.26 0.52 -17.62
C VAL A 210 -2.14 -0.98 -17.93
N GLY A 211 -3.20 -1.74 -17.64
CA GLY A 211 -3.28 -3.17 -17.93
C GLY A 211 -2.43 -3.99 -16.97
N TRP A 212 -2.90 -4.20 -15.74
CA TRP A 212 -2.18 -4.89 -14.68
C TRP A 212 -1.73 -6.32 -15.07
N SER A 213 -2.55 -7.02 -15.86
CA SER A 213 -2.34 -8.41 -16.28
C SER A 213 -1.40 -8.56 -17.48
N VAL A 214 -1.06 -7.47 -18.17
CA VAL A 214 -0.11 -7.50 -19.29
C VAL A 214 1.29 -7.84 -18.77
N PRO A 215 1.92 -8.94 -19.23
CA PRO A 215 3.23 -9.33 -18.73
C PRO A 215 4.30 -8.32 -19.18
N GLN A 216 5.04 -7.80 -18.22
CA GLN A 216 6.18 -6.90 -18.41
C GLN A 216 7.33 -7.36 -17.52
N THR A 217 8.53 -7.51 -18.08
CA THR A 217 9.69 -7.99 -17.31
C THR A 217 10.06 -7.05 -16.18
N TRP A 218 9.98 -5.73 -16.39
CA TRP A 218 10.28 -4.72 -15.37
C TRP A 218 9.32 -4.74 -14.18
N ARG A 219 8.11 -5.32 -14.32
CA ARG A 219 7.16 -5.51 -13.19
C ARG A 219 7.60 -6.59 -12.20
N ALA A 220 8.57 -7.42 -12.57
CA ALA A 220 8.99 -8.58 -11.80
C ALA A 220 9.99 -8.26 -10.67
N ASP A 221 10.76 -7.19 -10.82
CA ASP A 221 11.98 -6.97 -10.04
C ASP A 221 12.11 -5.53 -9.49
N VAL A 222 13.33 -5.11 -9.15
CA VAL A 222 13.63 -3.80 -8.55
C VAL A 222 13.37 -2.66 -9.52
N THR A 223 13.20 -2.92 -10.83
CA THR A 223 12.86 -1.87 -11.81
C THR A 223 11.52 -1.22 -11.45
N TYR A 224 10.49 -2.03 -11.20
CA TYR A 224 9.20 -1.53 -10.75
C TYR A 224 9.29 -0.90 -9.35
N ALA A 225 10.01 -1.54 -8.42
CA ALA A 225 10.17 -1.03 -7.06
C ALA A 225 10.79 0.37 -7.03
N ALA A 226 11.89 0.58 -7.76
CA ALA A 226 12.58 1.87 -7.84
C ALA A 226 11.75 2.92 -8.59
N MET A 227 10.96 2.52 -9.60
CA MET A 227 10.04 3.42 -10.28
C MET A 227 8.89 3.89 -9.38
N VAL A 228 8.34 3.02 -8.52
CA VAL A 228 7.33 3.40 -7.52
C VAL A 228 7.91 4.42 -6.54
N VAL A 229 9.11 4.15 -5.99
CA VAL A 229 9.80 5.10 -5.11
C VAL A 229 10.06 6.43 -5.82
N LYS A 230 10.48 6.40 -7.09
CA LYS A 230 10.66 7.61 -7.91
C LYS A 230 9.39 8.42 -8.06
N ILE A 231 8.26 7.77 -8.37
CA ILE A 231 6.95 8.43 -8.50
C ILE A 231 6.59 9.13 -7.19
N ILE A 232 6.67 8.44 -6.04
CA ILE A 232 6.35 9.03 -4.73
C ILE A 232 7.24 10.24 -4.43
N ILE A 233 8.55 10.12 -4.67
CA ILE A 233 9.51 11.21 -4.40
C ILE A 233 9.29 12.40 -5.35
N GLN A 234 8.91 12.16 -6.61
CA GLN A 234 8.51 13.23 -7.53
C GLN A 234 7.28 13.98 -7.01
N HIS A 235 6.24 13.28 -6.53
CA HIS A 235 5.05 13.94 -5.97
C HIS A 235 5.39 14.74 -4.71
N GLN A 236 6.22 14.19 -3.82
CA GLN A 236 6.65 14.89 -2.63
C GLN A 236 7.44 16.16 -2.96
N ASN A 237 8.51 16.04 -3.76
CA ASN A 237 9.46 17.13 -3.99
C ASN A 237 8.96 18.16 -5.03
N LEU A 238 8.19 17.73 -6.03
CA LEU A 238 7.79 18.55 -7.17
C LEU A 238 6.34 19.04 -7.08
N LEU A 239 5.54 18.56 -6.13
CA LEU A 239 4.18 19.05 -5.91
C LEU A 239 3.96 19.44 -4.46
N ILE A 240 3.98 18.48 -3.54
CA ILE A 240 3.55 18.68 -2.14
C ILE A 240 4.43 19.69 -1.42
N SER A 241 5.75 19.61 -1.55
CA SER A 241 6.70 20.48 -0.86
C SER A 241 6.91 21.85 -1.53
N LYS A 242 6.24 22.14 -2.66
CA LYS A 242 6.38 23.44 -3.33
C LYS A 242 5.72 24.53 -2.48
N ALA A 243 6.46 25.61 -2.21
CA ALA A 243 6.02 26.72 -1.35
C ALA A 243 4.69 27.38 -1.79
N ASN A 244 4.40 27.38 -3.09
CA ASN A 244 3.19 27.99 -3.66
C ASN A 244 2.19 26.93 -4.17
N ASN A 245 2.24 25.71 -3.67
CA ASN A 245 1.30 24.65 -4.06
C ASN A 245 -0.12 24.99 -3.57
N THR A 246 -1.09 25.00 -4.51
CA THR A 246 -2.52 25.18 -4.23
C THR A 246 -3.29 23.86 -4.24
N ILE A 247 -2.67 22.76 -4.66
CA ILE A 247 -3.30 21.45 -4.82
C ILE A 247 -3.18 20.66 -3.52
N ASN A 248 -4.33 20.32 -2.92
CA ASN A 248 -4.40 19.49 -1.71
C ASN A 248 -4.23 17.99 -2.03
N TYR A 249 -3.10 17.62 -2.63
CA TYR A 249 -2.79 16.23 -2.99
C TYR A 249 -2.57 15.40 -1.73
N THR A 250 -3.43 14.41 -1.50
CA THR A 250 -3.54 13.73 -0.20
C THR A 250 -3.29 12.23 -0.29
N LEU A 251 -3.56 11.60 -1.43
CA LEU A 251 -3.43 10.14 -1.59
C LEU A 251 -2.90 9.78 -2.97
N LEU A 252 -1.93 8.87 -2.98
CA LEU A 252 -1.44 8.17 -4.16
C LEU A 252 -1.53 6.68 -3.86
N SER A 253 -2.20 5.91 -4.71
CA SER A 253 -2.25 4.45 -4.62
C SER A 253 -1.70 3.82 -5.89
N ASN A 254 -0.94 2.75 -5.73
CA ASN A 254 -0.60 1.86 -6.83
C ASN A 254 -1.55 0.67 -6.78
N ASP A 255 -2.30 0.47 -7.84
CA ASP A 255 -3.30 -0.59 -7.91
C ASP A 255 -2.62 -1.92 -8.28
N ASN A 256 -1.99 -2.56 -7.30
CA ASN A 256 -1.11 -3.71 -7.51
C ASN A 256 -1.35 -4.86 -6.51
N ALA A 257 -2.49 -4.86 -5.82
CA ALA A 257 -2.89 -5.95 -4.93
C ALA A 257 -3.47 -7.17 -5.69
N PHE A 258 -3.44 -7.17 -7.02
CA PHE A 258 -3.88 -8.30 -7.84
C PHE A 258 -3.10 -9.59 -7.56
N MET A 259 -3.78 -10.72 -7.79
CA MET A 259 -3.14 -12.02 -7.87
C MET A 259 -2.78 -12.35 -9.32
N ASN A 260 -1.50 -12.62 -9.59
CA ASN A 260 -1.04 -12.98 -10.93
C ASN A 260 -1.59 -14.33 -11.41
N TYR A 261 -1.57 -14.56 -12.71
CA TYR A 261 -1.97 -15.81 -13.37
C TYR A 261 -0.78 -16.55 -13.99
N TYR A 262 -0.89 -17.88 -14.06
CA TYR A 262 -0.03 -18.69 -14.92
C TYR A 262 -0.15 -18.23 -16.39
N PRO A 263 0.95 -18.19 -17.18
CA PRO A 263 2.35 -18.53 -16.84
C PRO A 263 3.19 -17.33 -16.36
N HIS A 264 2.55 -16.24 -15.95
CA HIS A 264 3.20 -14.95 -15.65
C HIS A 264 3.32 -14.70 -14.15
N TYR A 265 4.13 -15.53 -13.47
CA TYR A 265 4.26 -15.51 -12.01
C TYR A 265 4.71 -14.16 -11.44
N PHE A 266 5.69 -13.52 -12.08
CA PHE A 266 6.28 -12.28 -11.58
C PHE A 266 5.97 -11.05 -12.45
N THR A 267 5.69 -11.23 -13.74
CA THR A 267 5.69 -10.16 -14.75
C THR A 267 4.38 -9.35 -14.81
N GLN A 268 3.40 -9.65 -13.97
CA GLN A 268 2.18 -8.85 -13.84
C GLN A 268 2.32 -7.80 -12.73
N ARG A 269 1.46 -6.78 -12.74
CA ARG A 269 1.49 -5.67 -11.76
C ARG A 269 0.89 -6.14 -10.44
N THR A 270 1.71 -6.82 -9.66
CA THR A 270 1.35 -7.43 -8.39
C THR A 270 2.37 -7.13 -7.29
N LEU A 271 1.95 -7.09 -6.03
CA LEU A 271 2.84 -7.03 -4.86
C LEU A 271 3.53 -8.38 -4.59
N THR A 272 2.88 -9.48 -4.94
CA THR A 272 3.36 -10.85 -4.72
C THR A 272 3.34 -11.68 -6.00
N ALA A 273 4.22 -12.67 -6.09
CA ALA A 273 4.17 -13.74 -7.08
C ALA A 273 3.49 -14.97 -6.47
N ARG A 274 2.29 -15.29 -6.96
CA ARG A 274 1.44 -16.40 -6.57
C ARG A 274 1.77 -17.64 -7.40
N PHE A 275 1.96 -18.77 -6.72
CA PHE A 275 2.15 -20.11 -7.28
C PHE A 275 1.01 -21.03 -6.82
N GLN A 276 0.27 -21.59 -7.78
CA GLN A 276 -0.79 -22.57 -7.51
C GLN A 276 -0.19 -23.97 -7.61
N MET A 277 0.06 -24.59 -6.46
CA MET A 277 0.77 -25.86 -6.33
C MET A 277 -0.16 -27.06 -6.60
N ASN A 278 -0.71 -27.11 -7.82
CA ASN A 278 -1.72 -28.08 -8.25
C ASN A 278 -1.20 -29.53 -8.29
N ASN A 279 0.11 -29.73 -8.24
CA ASN A 279 0.76 -31.04 -8.14
C ASN A 279 0.72 -31.66 -6.73
N THR A 280 0.16 -30.95 -5.74
CA THR A 280 0.02 -31.44 -4.35
C THR A 280 -1.41 -31.89 -4.04
N LYS A 281 -1.58 -32.64 -2.95
CA LYS A 281 -2.88 -33.13 -2.48
C LYS A 281 -3.03 -32.82 -0.98
N PRO A 282 -3.97 -31.94 -0.58
CA PRO A 282 -4.75 -31.06 -1.47
C PRO A 282 -3.84 -30.05 -2.20
N PRO A 283 -4.27 -29.51 -3.37
CA PRO A 283 -3.64 -28.35 -3.96
C PRO A 283 -3.57 -27.19 -2.95
N HIS A 284 -2.48 -26.44 -3.00
CA HIS A 284 -2.29 -25.28 -2.13
C HIS A 284 -1.70 -24.10 -2.90
N VAL A 285 -1.59 -22.94 -2.24
CA VAL A 285 -1.02 -21.72 -2.83
C VAL A 285 0.21 -21.30 -2.03
N GLN A 286 1.24 -20.87 -2.74
CA GLN A 286 2.42 -20.22 -2.18
C GLN A 286 2.54 -18.82 -2.76
N MET A 287 3.03 -17.88 -1.94
CA MET A 287 3.35 -16.54 -2.38
C MET A 287 4.82 -16.25 -2.10
N VAL A 288 5.41 -15.47 -3.00
CA VAL A 288 6.74 -14.87 -2.88
C VAL A 288 6.57 -13.36 -2.97
N ARG A 289 7.13 -12.62 -2.02
CA ARG A 289 7.10 -11.17 -1.98
C ARG A 289 7.96 -10.60 -3.11
N LYS A 290 7.42 -9.69 -3.90
CA LYS A 290 8.17 -9.03 -4.97
C LYS A 290 8.88 -7.79 -4.43
N PRO A 291 9.96 -7.33 -5.08
CA PRO A 291 10.72 -6.17 -4.59
C PRO A 291 9.91 -4.88 -4.41
N VAL A 292 8.82 -4.70 -5.17
CA VAL A 292 7.94 -3.53 -5.00
C VAL A 292 7.28 -3.51 -3.61
N LEU A 293 6.86 -4.66 -3.07
CA LEU A 293 6.32 -4.73 -1.71
C LEU A 293 7.43 -4.53 -0.66
N THR A 294 8.65 -5.00 -0.95
CA THR A 294 9.81 -4.72 -0.09
C THR A 294 10.15 -3.22 -0.07
N ALA A 295 10.04 -2.52 -1.19
CA ALA A 295 10.22 -1.06 -1.26
C ALA A 295 9.14 -0.30 -0.47
N MET A 296 7.89 -0.79 -0.41
CA MET A 296 6.87 -0.22 0.49
C MET A 296 7.29 -0.31 1.96
N GLY A 297 7.93 -1.42 2.37
CA GLY A 297 8.51 -1.53 3.72
C GLY A 297 9.63 -0.52 4.00
N LEU A 298 10.42 -0.16 2.98
CA LEU A 298 11.45 0.89 3.12
C LEU A 298 10.83 2.30 3.19
N LEU A 299 9.78 2.56 2.41
CA LEU A 299 9.02 3.81 2.47
C LEU A 299 8.35 4.00 3.85
N ALA A 300 7.91 2.92 4.50
CA ALA A 300 7.33 2.96 5.84
C ALA A 300 8.31 3.43 6.93
N LEU A 301 9.63 3.40 6.67
CA LEU A 301 10.65 3.90 7.58
C LEU A 301 10.84 5.43 7.52
N LEU A 302 10.20 6.12 6.56
CA LEU A 302 10.22 7.58 6.51
C LEU A 302 9.53 8.18 7.75
N GLY A 303 10.03 9.34 8.19
CA GLY A 303 9.47 10.15 9.27
C GLY A 303 8.47 11.19 8.76
N GLU A 304 7.82 11.88 9.68
CA GLU A 304 6.77 12.86 9.42
C GLU A 304 7.27 14.22 8.92
N THR A 305 8.55 14.54 9.12
CA THR A 305 9.12 15.84 8.75
C THR A 305 10.10 15.68 7.59
N GLN A 306 9.77 16.19 6.41
CA GLN A 306 10.73 16.29 5.31
C GLN A 306 11.84 17.29 5.64
N ILE A 307 13.09 16.93 5.32
CA ILE A 307 14.25 17.82 5.41
C ILE A 307 14.85 18.10 4.04
N PHE A 308 15.66 19.15 3.99
CA PHE A 308 16.36 19.57 2.79
C PHE A 308 17.33 18.49 2.30
N ALA A 309 17.19 18.12 1.03
CA ALA A 309 18.10 17.24 0.32
C ALA A 309 18.13 17.65 -1.16
N ASP A 310 19.32 17.91 -1.67
CA ASP A 310 19.55 18.28 -3.08
C ASP A 310 20.42 17.23 -3.78
N VAL A 311 20.18 17.06 -5.08
CA VAL A 311 20.96 16.18 -5.94
C VAL A 311 21.62 17.02 -7.03
N TYR A 312 22.96 17.01 -7.05
CA TYR A 312 23.75 17.70 -8.07
C TYR A 312 24.42 16.68 -8.98
N ASN A 313 24.37 16.92 -10.30
CA ASN A 313 25.17 16.13 -11.24
C ASN A 313 26.64 16.58 -11.21
N SER A 314 27.52 15.87 -11.93
CA SER A 314 28.94 16.22 -12.01
C SER A 314 29.23 17.60 -12.63
N LYS A 315 28.23 18.23 -13.26
CA LYS A 315 28.30 19.59 -13.83
C LYS A 315 27.75 20.66 -12.87
N GLY A 316 27.29 20.27 -11.68
CA GLY A 316 26.72 21.19 -10.68
C GLY A 316 25.28 21.62 -10.99
N GLU A 317 24.60 20.98 -11.95
CA GLU A 317 23.20 21.27 -12.27
C GLU A 317 22.26 20.48 -11.34
N ASN A 318 21.15 21.12 -10.95
CA ASN A 318 20.14 20.50 -10.08
C ASN A 318 19.41 19.36 -10.82
N GLY A 319 19.41 18.17 -10.24
CA GLY A 319 19.03 16.91 -10.89
C GLY A 319 17.54 16.55 -10.88
N ASN A 320 16.64 17.54 -10.78
CA ASN A 320 15.23 17.33 -10.41
C ASN A 320 14.39 16.41 -11.34
N ASN A 321 14.85 16.06 -12.55
CA ASN A 321 14.19 15.12 -13.47
C ASN A 321 15.04 13.89 -13.84
N ASN A 322 15.99 13.52 -12.97
CA ASN A 322 17.00 12.52 -13.32
C ASN A 322 16.68 11.10 -12.87
N THR A 323 17.50 10.18 -13.38
CA THR A 323 17.54 8.78 -12.99
C THR A 323 17.89 8.56 -11.52
N VAL A 324 18.39 9.57 -10.79
CA VAL A 324 18.70 9.47 -9.36
C VAL A 324 17.98 10.59 -8.62
N GLY A 325 17.35 10.26 -7.48
CA GLY A 325 16.69 11.23 -6.61
C GLY A 325 16.68 10.77 -5.16
N VAL A 326 16.29 11.68 -4.27
CA VAL A 326 16.34 11.47 -2.81
C VAL A 326 15.14 12.08 -2.12
N LEU A 327 14.69 11.43 -1.06
CA LEU A 327 13.81 11.98 -0.04
C LEU A 327 14.43 11.72 1.32
N ALA A 328 14.58 12.78 2.12
CA ALA A 328 15.12 12.71 3.46
C ALA A 328 14.07 13.21 4.45
N THR A 329 13.89 12.46 5.54
CA THR A 329 12.89 12.75 6.57
C THR A 329 13.46 12.57 7.96
N LEU A 330 12.87 13.26 8.92
CA LEU A 330 13.14 13.13 10.34
C LEU A 330 11.89 12.66 11.08
N HIS A 331 12.14 11.91 12.15
CA HIS A 331 11.17 11.63 13.19
C HIS A 331 11.63 12.23 14.51
N THR A 332 10.75 12.98 15.16
CA THR A 332 11.00 13.52 16.51
C THR A 332 10.18 12.74 17.54
N PRO A 333 10.81 12.09 18.53
CA PRO A 333 10.09 11.27 19.49
C PRO A 333 9.30 12.14 20.46
N ALA A 334 8.25 11.58 21.05
CA ALA A 334 7.53 12.23 22.14
C ALA A 334 8.43 12.42 23.38
N GLU A 335 8.15 13.42 24.22
CA GLU A 335 9.00 13.80 25.37
C GLU A 335 9.10 12.73 26.50
N LEU A 336 8.26 11.69 26.46
CA LEU A 336 8.21 10.65 27.49
C LEU A 336 9.29 9.58 27.27
N PRO A 337 9.79 8.92 28.34
CA PRO A 337 10.68 7.78 28.18
C PRO A 337 9.93 6.61 27.50
N SER A 338 10.32 6.27 26.28
CA SER A 338 9.75 5.15 25.51
C SER A 338 10.82 4.38 24.73
N SER A 339 10.39 3.39 23.95
CA SER A 339 11.23 2.70 22.96
C SER A 339 11.44 3.52 21.68
N ASP A 340 10.74 4.64 21.57
CA ASP A 340 10.88 5.59 20.47
C ASP A 340 12.12 6.47 20.66
N SER A 341 12.64 6.98 19.55
CA SER A 341 13.87 7.76 19.51
C SER A 341 13.95 8.61 18.26
N TRP A 342 14.83 9.61 18.28
CA TRP A 342 15.11 10.43 17.11
C TRP A 342 15.63 9.58 15.94
N GLN A 343 15.04 9.77 14.76
CA GLN A 343 15.40 9.04 13.55
C GLN A 343 15.58 9.99 12.38
N ALA A 344 16.46 9.60 11.45
CA ALA A 344 16.54 10.17 10.12
C ALA A 344 16.53 9.05 9.09
N ALA A 345 15.69 9.19 8.06
CA ALA A 345 15.59 8.24 6.96
C ALA A 345 15.90 8.96 5.65
N ILE A 346 16.97 8.53 4.96
CA ILE A 346 17.42 9.07 3.68
C ILE A 346 17.22 7.99 2.63
N LEU A 347 16.16 8.11 1.84
CA LEU A 347 15.78 7.16 0.80
C LEU A 347 16.20 7.68 -0.57
N ILE A 348 17.02 6.92 -1.27
CA ILE A 348 17.57 7.25 -2.59
C ILE A 348 17.09 6.19 -3.58
N TYR A 349 16.66 6.63 -4.76
CA TYR A 349 16.41 5.74 -5.90
C TYR A 349 17.43 5.98 -7.00
N ALA A 350 17.72 4.93 -7.76
CA ALA A 350 18.27 4.99 -9.10
C ALA A 350 17.30 4.26 -10.05
N SER A 351 16.59 4.97 -10.92
CA SER A 351 15.53 4.47 -11.78
C SER A 351 15.41 5.24 -13.11
N ASP A 352 15.54 4.53 -14.22
CA ASP A 352 15.22 5.00 -15.57
C ASP A 352 13.82 4.51 -16.01
N ASP A 353 12.86 4.75 -15.12
CA ASP A 353 11.46 4.35 -15.26
C ASP A 353 11.31 2.84 -15.49
N ASN A 354 10.73 2.43 -16.60
CA ASN A 354 10.50 1.02 -16.92
C ASN A 354 11.72 0.32 -17.57
N ARG A 355 12.90 0.95 -17.56
CA ARG A 355 14.13 0.42 -18.17
C ARG A 355 15.20 0.10 -17.14
N THR A 356 15.80 -1.07 -17.30
CA THR A 356 17.07 -1.45 -16.66
C THR A 356 18.22 -0.98 -17.54
N SER A 357 19.31 -0.49 -16.93
CA SER A 357 20.51 -0.04 -17.65
C SER A 357 21.77 -0.69 -17.06
N LEU A 358 22.80 -0.85 -17.90
CA LEU A 358 24.14 -1.25 -17.45
C LEU A 358 24.90 -0.08 -16.78
N ASN A 359 24.35 1.13 -16.85
CA ASN A 359 24.94 2.30 -16.21
C ASN A 359 24.90 2.15 -14.69
N ILE A 360 25.98 2.59 -14.05
CA ILE A 360 26.11 2.67 -12.61
C ILE A 360 26.28 4.14 -12.25
N SER A 361 25.41 4.63 -11.36
CA SER A 361 25.52 5.97 -10.80
C SER A 361 26.40 5.93 -9.56
N ALA A 362 27.60 6.53 -9.66
CA ALA A 362 28.45 6.75 -8.49
C ALA A 362 27.94 7.96 -7.70
N VAL A 363 27.40 7.73 -6.51
CA VAL A 363 26.80 8.76 -5.66
C VAL A 363 27.69 9.00 -4.44
N THR A 364 27.96 10.27 -4.15
CA THR A 364 28.57 10.72 -2.90
C THR A 364 27.50 11.39 -2.06
N LEU A 365 27.21 10.82 -0.90
CA LEU A 365 26.22 11.31 0.06
C LEU A 365 26.95 12.08 1.15
N ASN A 366 26.67 13.37 1.25
CA ASN A 366 27.22 14.24 2.28
C ASN A 366 26.09 14.66 3.24
N MET A 367 26.06 14.02 4.40
CA MET A 367 25.06 14.24 5.44
C MET A 367 25.72 15.01 6.59
N THR A 368 25.15 16.17 6.95
CA THR A 368 25.74 17.10 7.93
C THR A 368 24.69 17.56 8.92
N GLN A 369 25.12 18.24 9.99
CA GLN A 369 24.24 18.86 10.99
C GLN A 369 23.35 17.88 11.76
N PHE A 370 23.83 16.65 11.99
CA PHE A 370 23.13 15.69 12.84
C PHE A 370 23.16 16.15 14.31
N PRO A 371 22.06 15.96 15.06
CA PRO A 371 22.02 16.35 16.46
C PRO A 371 23.01 15.53 17.28
N LYS A 372 23.54 16.12 18.36
CA LYS A 372 24.37 15.38 19.33
C LYS A 372 23.46 14.53 20.21
N CYS A 373 23.06 13.36 19.71
CA CYS A 373 22.29 12.36 20.42
C CYS A 373 23.20 11.26 20.99
N ALA A 374 22.71 10.55 22.02
CA ALA A 374 23.43 9.42 22.59
C ALA A 374 23.48 8.25 21.60
N GLU A 375 24.69 7.71 21.38
CA GLU A 375 24.95 6.46 20.63
C GLU A 375 24.22 6.38 19.29
N LEU A 376 24.34 7.42 18.45
CA LEU A 376 23.81 7.40 17.09
C LEU A 376 24.42 6.24 16.31
N VAL A 377 23.57 5.48 15.62
CA VAL A 377 23.97 4.44 14.67
C VAL A 377 23.26 4.65 13.35
N TYR A 378 23.84 4.11 12.27
CA TYR A 378 23.16 4.01 10.99
C TYR A 378 23.15 2.58 10.46
N VAL A 379 22.03 2.21 9.84
CA VAL A 379 21.81 0.96 9.12
C VAL A 379 21.50 1.30 7.68
N THR A 380 21.99 0.50 6.74
CA THR A 380 21.64 0.68 5.33
C THR A 380 20.85 -0.51 4.81
N HIS A 381 19.82 -0.22 4.02
CA HIS A 381 19.00 -1.20 3.32
C HIS A 381 19.14 -0.96 1.82
N TYR A 382 19.36 -2.04 1.06
CA TYR A 382 19.69 -1.93 -0.35
C TYR A 382 18.91 -2.96 -1.18
N LEU A 383 18.32 -2.49 -2.28
CA LEU A 383 17.66 -3.32 -3.30
C LEU A 383 18.31 -3.07 -4.66
N ASP A 384 18.63 -4.15 -5.38
CA ASP A 384 18.99 -4.12 -6.79
C ASP A 384 18.58 -5.43 -7.50
N ASN A 385 18.74 -5.47 -8.82
CA ASN A 385 18.38 -6.64 -9.60
C ASN A 385 19.35 -7.83 -9.45
N ASN A 386 20.49 -7.67 -8.76
CA ASN A 386 21.51 -8.70 -8.64
C ASN A 386 21.42 -9.48 -7.32
N LEU A 387 21.14 -8.79 -6.21
CA LEU A 387 21.19 -9.34 -4.85
C LEU A 387 19.80 -9.66 -4.29
N THR A 388 18.78 -8.86 -4.61
CA THR A 388 17.47 -8.88 -3.94
C THR A 388 16.33 -9.08 -4.94
N ASN A 389 16.48 -10.09 -5.80
CA ASN A 389 15.60 -10.31 -6.94
C ASN A 389 15.10 -11.77 -6.98
N PRO A 390 13.95 -12.08 -6.34
CA PRO A 390 13.37 -13.42 -6.36
C PRO A 390 13.03 -13.91 -7.78
N TYR A 391 12.70 -13.00 -8.70
CA TYR A 391 12.46 -13.37 -10.10
C TYR A 391 13.72 -13.90 -10.77
N LEU A 392 14.87 -13.26 -10.55
CA LEU A 392 16.16 -13.75 -11.05
C LEU A 392 16.51 -15.13 -10.48
N GLU A 393 16.30 -15.35 -9.18
CA GLU A 393 16.51 -16.66 -8.55
C GLU A 393 15.59 -17.73 -9.16
N TRP A 394 14.32 -17.41 -9.39
CA TRP A 394 13.39 -18.31 -10.07
C TRP A 394 13.82 -18.64 -11.50
N LYS A 395 14.34 -17.65 -12.25
CA LYS A 395 14.93 -17.87 -13.58
C LYS A 395 16.14 -18.80 -13.52
N LYS A 396 17.06 -18.60 -12.57
CA LYS A 396 18.26 -19.45 -12.37
C LYS A 396 17.91 -20.90 -12.09
N LEU A 397 16.79 -21.14 -11.40
CA LEU A 397 16.26 -22.47 -11.09
C LEU A 397 15.54 -23.14 -12.27
N GLY A 398 15.55 -22.54 -13.46
CA GLY A 398 14.89 -23.07 -14.65
C GLY A 398 13.41 -22.72 -14.75
N SER A 399 12.95 -21.68 -14.04
CA SER A 399 11.56 -21.22 -14.06
C SER A 399 10.51 -22.30 -13.73
N PRO A 400 10.66 -23.08 -12.62
CA PRO A 400 9.75 -24.16 -12.32
C PRO A 400 8.33 -23.64 -12.04
N ASP A 401 7.32 -24.32 -12.60
CA ASP A 401 5.89 -24.07 -12.32
C ASP A 401 5.50 -24.49 -10.90
N PHE A 402 6.14 -25.54 -10.40
CA PHE A 402 5.94 -26.09 -9.07
C PHE A 402 7.26 -26.13 -8.30
N PRO A 403 7.75 -24.99 -7.77
CA PRO A 403 8.96 -24.97 -6.96
C PRO A 403 8.85 -25.91 -5.75
N SER A 404 9.90 -26.67 -5.48
CA SER A 404 10.05 -27.44 -4.24
C SER A 404 10.20 -26.53 -3.02
N VAL A 405 10.08 -27.08 -1.81
CA VAL A 405 10.30 -26.34 -0.55
C VAL A 405 11.67 -25.65 -0.53
N LYS A 406 12.72 -26.35 -0.96
CA LYS A 406 14.07 -25.79 -1.05
C LYS A 406 14.17 -24.66 -2.07
N GLN A 407 13.50 -24.80 -3.21
CA GLN A 407 13.46 -23.73 -4.22
C GLN A 407 12.69 -22.53 -3.71
N PHE A 408 11.55 -22.69 -3.04
CA PHE A 408 10.85 -21.58 -2.39
C PHE A 408 11.71 -20.89 -1.34
N GLN A 409 12.49 -21.63 -0.53
CA GLN A 409 13.44 -21.02 0.40
C GLN A 409 14.45 -20.14 -0.34
N GLN A 410 15.00 -20.60 -1.47
CA GLN A 410 15.93 -19.81 -2.29
C GLN A 410 15.28 -18.55 -2.88
N LEU A 411 14.00 -18.60 -3.25
CA LEU A 411 13.27 -17.41 -3.70
C LEU A 411 13.06 -16.42 -2.54
N ARG A 412 12.61 -16.92 -1.38
CA ARG A 412 12.35 -16.13 -0.17
C ARG A 412 13.62 -15.49 0.39
N ASP A 413 14.74 -16.17 0.25
CA ASP A 413 16.05 -15.67 0.64
C ASP A 413 16.45 -14.38 -0.12
N ALA A 414 15.79 -14.05 -1.23
CA ALA A 414 16.00 -12.84 -2.02
C ALA A 414 14.87 -11.78 -1.86
N GLU A 415 13.90 -11.98 -0.96
CA GLU A 415 12.77 -11.04 -0.76
C GLU A 415 13.15 -9.79 0.03
N ASP A 416 13.99 -9.96 1.06
CA ASP A 416 14.40 -8.90 1.97
C ASP A 416 15.50 -8.01 1.34
N PRO A 417 15.62 -6.74 1.77
CA PRO A 417 16.72 -5.90 1.36
C PRO A 417 18.06 -6.46 1.86
N ALA A 418 19.15 -6.17 1.14
CA ALA A 418 20.48 -6.38 1.66
C ALA A 418 20.76 -5.33 2.74
N VAL A 419 21.01 -5.80 3.97
CA VAL A 419 21.20 -4.92 5.15
C VAL A 419 22.67 -4.92 5.59
N THR A 420 23.20 -3.74 5.91
CA THR A 420 24.51 -3.61 6.58
C THR A 420 24.44 -2.64 7.76
N GLY A 421 25.31 -2.86 8.74
CA GLY A 421 25.28 -2.16 10.02
C GLY A 421 24.60 -2.99 11.11
N PRO A 422 24.26 -2.37 12.25
CA PRO A 422 24.44 -0.96 12.55
C PRO A 422 25.90 -0.55 12.71
N PHE A 423 26.25 0.62 12.20
CA PHE A 423 27.56 1.24 12.37
C PHE A 423 27.42 2.48 13.26
N PRO A 424 28.38 2.76 14.16
CA PRO A 424 28.42 4.04 14.88
C PRO A 424 28.42 5.22 13.92
N PHE A 425 27.61 6.24 14.22
CA PHE A 425 27.63 7.49 13.48
C PHE A 425 28.85 8.34 13.88
N PRO A 426 29.51 9.06 12.94
CA PRO A 426 30.66 9.90 13.26
C PRO A 426 30.38 10.95 14.36
N GLU A 427 31.30 11.10 15.31
CA GLU A 427 31.15 12.01 16.48
C GLU A 427 31.08 13.49 16.10
N ASP A 428 31.66 13.86 14.96
CA ASP A 428 31.60 15.22 14.41
C ASP A 428 30.23 15.55 13.80
N GLY A 429 29.32 14.58 13.69
CA GLY A 429 27.97 14.75 13.14
C GLY A 429 27.94 14.79 11.61
N HIS A 430 29.03 14.39 10.95
CA HIS A 430 29.21 14.46 9.51
C HIS A 430 29.45 13.05 8.94
N LEU A 431 28.53 12.57 8.09
CA LEU A 431 28.65 11.26 7.45
C LEU A 431 28.81 11.41 5.93
N LEU A 432 29.98 10.99 5.44
CA LEU A 432 30.30 10.93 4.02
C LEU A 432 30.29 9.48 3.55
N LEU A 433 29.35 9.12 2.67
CA LEU A 433 29.27 7.78 2.08
C LEU A 433 29.43 7.86 0.57
N LYS A 434 30.19 6.92 0.01
CA LYS A 434 30.28 6.71 -1.44
C LYS A 434 29.60 5.40 -1.78
N LYS A 435 28.66 5.42 -2.71
CA LYS A 435 27.88 4.25 -3.12
C LYS A 435 27.73 4.20 -4.62
N GLU A 436 27.95 3.01 -5.18
CA GLU A 436 27.59 2.70 -6.55
C GLU A 436 26.15 2.18 -6.59
N LEU A 437 25.33 2.82 -7.43
CA LEU A 437 23.93 2.52 -7.61
C LEU A 437 23.69 2.09 -9.07
N PRO A 438 23.59 0.78 -9.35
CA PRO A 438 23.08 0.28 -10.61
C PRO A 438 21.66 0.80 -10.87
N ILE A 439 21.27 0.84 -12.14
CA ILE A 439 19.91 1.20 -12.54
C ILE A 439 19.17 -0.08 -12.94
N PRO A 440 18.23 -0.60 -12.12
CA PRO A 440 17.60 0.05 -10.98
C PRO A 440 18.27 -0.28 -9.63
N SER A 441 18.12 0.62 -8.66
CA SER A 441 18.34 0.31 -7.24
C SER A 441 17.56 1.25 -6.31
N VAL A 442 17.34 0.79 -5.09
CA VAL A 442 16.82 1.59 -3.97
C VAL A 442 17.78 1.46 -2.80
N PHE A 443 18.16 2.58 -2.19
CA PHE A 443 19.10 2.63 -1.09
C PHE A 443 18.57 3.52 0.03
N LEU A 444 18.32 2.93 1.19
CA LEU A 444 17.87 3.64 2.39
C LEU A 444 19.00 3.66 3.41
N ILE A 445 19.28 4.83 3.96
CA ILE A 445 20.09 4.99 5.17
C ILE A 445 19.15 5.38 6.30
N HIS A 446 19.08 4.54 7.32
CA HIS A 446 18.27 4.76 8.52
C HIS A 446 19.20 5.05 9.69
N VAL A 447 19.23 6.30 10.14
CA VAL A 447 20.01 6.75 11.30
C VAL A 447 19.10 6.82 12.51
N CYS A 448 19.51 6.23 13.63
CA CYS A 448 18.74 6.22 14.87
C CYS A 448 19.60 6.64 16.06
N ALA A 449 19.00 7.42 16.96
CA ALA A 449 19.51 7.63 18.30
C ALA A 449 19.12 6.46 19.20
N ARG A 450 19.93 6.16 20.22
CA ARG A 450 19.60 5.07 21.14
C ARG A 450 18.37 5.41 21.99
N PRO A 451 17.30 4.60 21.96
CA PRO A 451 16.14 4.81 22.82
C PRO A 451 16.49 4.55 24.28
N ARG A 452 15.67 5.08 25.19
CA ARG A 452 15.86 4.90 26.64
C ARG A 452 15.40 3.52 27.11
N SER A 453 14.43 2.93 26.41
CA SER A 453 13.84 1.62 26.69
C SER A 453 14.05 0.67 25.51
N VAL A 454 14.00 -0.64 25.80
CA VAL A 454 13.98 -1.68 24.75
C VAL A 454 12.65 -1.66 24.00
N PRO A 455 12.56 -2.26 22.79
CA PRO A 455 11.30 -2.35 22.05
C PRO A 455 10.16 -2.94 22.90
N ASN A 456 8.96 -2.40 22.71
CA ASN A 456 7.78 -2.92 23.36
C ASN A 456 7.40 -4.32 22.81
N GLN A 457 6.44 -4.96 23.49
CA GLN A 457 6.03 -6.33 23.19
C GLN A 457 5.30 -6.42 21.83
N VAL A 458 5.68 -7.41 21.03
CA VAL A 458 4.96 -7.77 19.79
C VAL A 458 3.59 -8.36 20.12
N THR A 459 2.58 -8.01 19.33
CA THR A 459 1.18 -8.39 19.50
C THR A 459 0.66 -9.12 18.25
N GLY A 460 -0.61 -9.54 18.26
CA GLY A 460 -1.29 -10.01 17.05
C GLY A 460 -0.72 -11.29 16.39
N VAL A 461 0.08 -12.08 17.11
CA VAL A 461 0.66 -13.31 16.52
C VAL A 461 -0.45 -14.25 16.07
N HIS A 462 -0.47 -14.60 14.80
CA HIS A 462 -1.43 -15.54 14.24
C HIS A 462 -0.82 -16.32 13.08
N LEU A 463 -1.45 -17.45 12.75
CA LEU A 463 -0.86 -18.47 11.90
C LEU A 463 -1.80 -18.82 10.75
N ILE A 464 -1.25 -18.83 9.54
CA ILE A 464 -1.97 -19.22 8.33
C ILE A 464 -1.41 -20.56 7.84
N PRO A 465 -2.19 -21.66 7.88
CA PRO A 465 -1.76 -22.93 7.32
C PRO A 465 -1.56 -22.80 5.80
N LEU A 466 -0.40 -23.23 5.29
CA LEU A 466 -0.12 -23.21 3.86
C LEU A 466 -0.35 -24.59 3.24
N THR A 467 0.33 -25.59 3.78
CA THR A 467 0.22 -27.00 3.42
C THR A 467 0.86 -27.82 4.54
N LYS A 468 0.85 -29.15 4.42
CA LYS A 468 1.52 -30.03 5.38
C LYS A 468 2.97 -29.60 5.59
N GLU A 469 3.38 -29.53 6.85
CA GLU A 469 4.71 -29.12 7.33
C GLU A 469 5.08 -27.66 6.97
N GLN A 470 4.09 -26.81 6.63
CA GLN A 470 4.30 -25.41 6.26
C GLN A 470 3.24 -24.46 6.81
N VAL A 471 3.68 -23.42 7.51
CA VAL A 471 2.81 -22.41 8.12
C VAL A 471 3.42 -21.02 7.95
N ALA A 472 2.60 -20.02 7.66
CA ALA A 472 3.00 -18.62 7.75
C ALA A 472 2.68 -18.09 9.15
N VAL A 473 3.67 -17.47 9.78
CA VAL A 473 3.55 -16.79 11.08
C VAL A 473 3.51 -15.30 10.82
N LEU A 474 2.45 -14.64 11.25
CA LEU A 474 2.24 -13.20 11.11
C LEU A 474 2.14 -12.57 12.50
N TRP A 475 2.43 -11.28 12.60
CA TRP A 475 2.31 -10.52 13.85
C TRP A 475 2.04 -9.04 13.59
N ASP A 476 1.60 -8.33 14.63
CA ASP A 476 1.41 -6.88 14.60
C ASP A 476 2.63 -6.20 15.24
N ASP A 477 3.06 -5.07 14.68
CA ASP A 477 4.11 -4.21 15.21
C ASP A 477 3.59 -2.84 15.71
N ASP A 478 2.28 -2.65 15.74
CA ASP A 478 1.59 -1.42 16.17
C ASP A 478 1.96 -0.97 17.59
N HIS A 479 2.29 -1.92 18.46
CA HIS A 479 2.69 -1.66 19.84
C HIS A 479 4.20 -1.68 20.08
N VAL A 480 5.03 -1.97 19.07
CA VAL A 480 6.50 -2.04 19.21
C VAL A 480 7.11 -0.66 19.47
N ASP A 481 6.44 0.42 19.01
CA ASP A 481 6.73 1.82 19.37
C ASP A 481 8.18 2.25 19.02
N SER A 482 8.79 1.62 18.01
CA SER A 482 10.10 1.99 17.48
C SER A 482 10.27 1.47 16.05
N LYS A 483 10.85 2.27 15.16
CA LYS A 483 11.25 1.81 13.81
C LYS A 483 12.72 1.39 13.74
N CYS A 484 13.50 1.58 14.80
CA CYS A 484 14.93 1.24 14.87
C CYS A 484 15.15 -0.26 15.14
N ILE A 485 14.44 -1.09 14.38
CA ILE A 485 14.35 -2.54 14.57
C ILE A 485 15.32 -3.24 13.63
N LYS A 486 16.25 -4.01 14.21
CA LYS A 486 17.17 -4.86 13.45
C LYS A 486 16.45 -6.07 12.86
N THR A 487 15.62 -6.72 13.68
CA THR A 487 14.86 -7.89 13.27
C THR A 487 13.70 -8.19 14.21
N PHE A 488 12.75 -8.97 13.74
CA PHE A 488 11.90 -9.79 14.59
C PHE A 488 12.49 -11.20 14.73
N GLU A 489 12.63 -11.68 15.96
CA GLU A 489 13.00 -13.07 16.24
C GLU A 489 11.73 -13.89 16.40
N VAL A 490 11.54 -14.85 15.48
CA VAL A 490 10.42 -15.78 15.51
C VAL A 490 10.92 -17.07 16.12
N GLU A 491 10.29 -17.52 17.19
CA GLU A 491 10.64 -18.76 17.87
C GLU A 491 9.52 -19.80 17.83
N PHE A 492 9.92 -21.07 17.76
CA PHE A 492 9.04 -22.23 17.77
C PHE A 492 9.42 -23.20 18.90
N SER A 493 8.41 -23.83 19.50
CA SER A 493 8.56 -24.89 20.48
C SER A 493 7.52 -26.00 20.27
N PRO A 494 7.91 -27.26 20.00
CA PRO A 494 6.95 -28.37 19.88
C PRO A 494 6.16 -28.64 21.17
N ASN A 495 6.74 -28.36 22.33
CA ASN A 495 6.17 -28.70 23.65
C ASN A 495 5.88 -27.49 24.55
N GLY A 496 6.15 -26.27 24.08
CA GLY A 496 5.97 -25.03 24.83
C GLY A 496 6.98 -24.81 25.96
N LYS A 497 8.06 -25.61 26.04
CA LYS A 497 9.09 -25.51 27.10
C LYS A 497 10.39 -24.90 26.59
N THR A 498 10.94 -25.47 25.52
CA THR A 498 12.19 -25.01 24.90
C THR A 498 11.88 -24.40 23.55
N TYR A 499 12.24 -23.14 23.38
CA TYR A 499 12.03 -22.39 22.15
C TYR A 499 13.33 -22.26 21.37
N GLN A 500 13.22 -22.29 20.04
CA GLN A 500 14.34 -22.07 19.13
C GLN A 500 13.94 -21.05 18.07
N ARG A 501 14.85 -20.12 17.76
CA ARG A 501 14.68 -19.16 16.66
C ARG A 501 14.62 -19.92 15.33
N ILE A 502 13.57 -19.68 14.55
CA ILE A 502 13.32 -20.35 13.28
C ILE A 502 13.63 -19.50 12.05
N ASN A 503 13.62 -18.17 12.17
CA ASN A 503 14.07 -17.29 11.09
C ASN A 503 15.60 -17.14 11.14
N THR A 504 16.27 -17.60 10.09
CA THR A 504 17.74 -17.58 9.97
C THR A 504 18.28 -16.23 9.50
N LYS A 505 17.45 -15.46 8.79
CA LYS A 505 17.77 -14.10 8.35
C LYS A 505 17.05 -13.08 9.23
N ASP A 506 17.69 -11.94 9.39
CA ASP A 506 17.07 -10.77 10.00
C ASP A 506 16.05 -10.19 9.02
N THR A 507 14.87 -9.82 9.52
CA THR A 507 13.81 -9.20 8.71
C THR A 507 13.04 -8.17 9.53
N ILE A 508 12.65 -7.09 8.86
CA ILE A 508 11.78 -6.04 9.41
C ILE A 508 10.31 -6.24 8.99
N PHE A 509 10.02 -7.30 8.22
CA PHE A 509 8.66 -7.58 7.75
C PHE A 509 7.94 -8.50 8.72
N THR A 510 6.65 -8.23 8.92
CA THR A 510 5.84 -8.86 9.97
C THR A 510 5.23 -10.21 9.57
N LEU A 511 5.93 -10.94 8.70
CA LEU A 511 5.52 -12.26 8.20
C LEU A 511 6.75 -13.14 8.00
N TRP A 512 6.67 -14.39 8.47
CA TRP A 512 7.68 -15.41 8.21
C TRP A 512 7.04 -16.74 7.80
N VAL A 513 7.50 -17.31 6.68
CA VAL A 513 7.06 -18.66 6.25
C VAL A 513 7.98 -19.71 6.84
N TYR A 514 7.44 -20.56 7.72
CA TYR A 514 8.15 -21.67 8.32
C TYR A 514 7.85 -22.97 7.56
N SER A 515 8.88 -23.56 6.96
CA SER A 515 8.75 -24.77 6.13
C SER A 515 9.89 -25.77 6.43
N PRO A 516 9.94 -26.35 7.65
CA PRO A 516 11.07 -27.19 8.07
C PRO A 516 11.10 -28.59 7.43
N GLY A 517 10.07 -28.98 6.67
CA GLY A 517 9.91 -30.36 6.17
C GLY A 517 9.77 -31.38 7.31
N SER A 518 9.23 -30.92 8.44
CA SER A 518 9.04 -31.69 9.67
C SER A 518 7.99 -30.99 10.54
N ILE A 519 8.08 -31.11 11.87
CA ILE A 519 7.02 -30.71 12.80
C ILE A 519 6.81 -29.19 12.79
N VAL A 520 5.57 -28.77 12.51
CA VAL A 520 5.08 -27.40 12.69
C VAL A 520 4.06 -27.27 13.82
N SER A 521 3.47 -28.37 14.30
CA SER A 521 2.58 -28.34 15.47
C SER A 521 3.34 -28.01 16.75
N GLY A 522 2.90 -26.99 17.48
CA GLY A 522 3.59 -26.50 18.68
C GLY A 522 3.17 -25.09 19.06
N PHE A 523 4.10 -24.33 19.63
CA PHE A 523 3.89 -22.96 20.12
C PHE A 523 4.84 -21.99 19.43
N TYR A 524 4.31 -20.86 19.00
CA TYR A 524 5.03 -19.80 18.31
C TYR A 524 5.03 -18.53 19.14
N ARG A 525 6.14 -17.80 19.15
CA ARG A 525 6.23 -16.46 19.77
C ARG A 525 7.20 -15.59 19.01
N VAL A 526 7.02 -14.29 19.07
CA VAL A 526 7.83 -13.31 18.32
C VAL A 526 8.28 -12.20 19.26
N ARG A 527 9.48 -11.67 19.07
CA ARG A 527 9.92 -10.42 19.72
C ARG A 527 10.68 -9.53 18.75
N ALA A 528 10.63 -8.23 18.96
CA ALA A 528 11.47 -7.28 18.26
C ALA A 528 12.88 -7.20 18.91
N VAL A 529 13.89 -6.95 18.09
CA VAL A 529 15.27 -6.67 18.53
C VAL A 529 15.72 -5.38 17.86
N ASP A 530 16.15 -4.39 18.65
CA ASP A 530 16.59 -3.10 18.13
C ASP A 530 18.00 -3.14 17.51
N TYR A 531 18.44 -2.03 16.94
CA TYR A 531 19.79 -1.88 16.39
C TYR A 531 20.90 -2.09 17.43
N TRP A 532 20.68 -1.83 18.71
CA TRP A 532 21.66 -2.08 19.77
C TRP A 532 21.65 -3.52 20.29
N GLY A 533 20.93 -4.42 19.60
CA GLY A 533 20.83 -5.83 19.95
C GLY A 533 20.04 -6.07 21.24
N LYS A 534 19.19 -5.11 21.65
CA LYS A 534 18.35 -5.25 22.84
C LYS A 534 17.00 -5.86 22.44
N PRO A 535 16.66 -7.04 23.00
CA PRO A 535 15.39 -7.67 22.72
C PRO A 535 14.28 -7.04 23.57
N GLY A 536 13.11 -6.84 22.95
CA GLY A 536 11.85 -6.62 23.64
C GLY A 536 11.33 -7.92 24.28
N LEU A 537 10.16 -7.82 24.92
CA LEU A 537 9.45 -8.99 25.43
C LEU A 537 8.90 -9.83 24.27
N PHE A 538 8.91 -11.16 24.45
CA PHE A 538 8.18 -12.05 23.55
C PHE A 538 6.68 -11.81 23.65
N SER A 539 6.00 -11.90 22.51
CA SER A 539 4.55 -12.02 22.43
C SER A 539 4.05 -13.20 23.27
N ILE A 540 2.75 -13.18 23.58
CA ILE A 540 2.08 -14.33 24.17
C ILE A 540 2.20 -15.51 23.20
N PRO A 541 2.68 -16.70 23.64
CA PRO A 541 2.82 -17.83 22.74
C PRO A 541 1.49 -18.30 22.17
N VAL A 542 1.46 -18.54 20.87
CA VAL A 542 0.27 -19.02 20.14
C VAL A 542 0.45 -20.46 19.76
N LYS A 543 -0.52 -21.30 20.14
CA LYS A 543 -0.50 -22.73 19.81
C LYS A 543 -1.01 -22.94 18.39
N TYR A 544 -0.25 -23.70 17.61
CA TYR A 544 -0.67 -24.28 16.34
C TYR A 544 -0.87 -25.77 16.49
N THR A 545 -1.88 -26.30 15.81
CA THR A 545 -2.02 -27.74 15.62
C THR A 545 -2.38 -27.96 14.17
N GLU A 546 -1.47 -28.61 13.46
CA GLU A 546 -1.70 -29.02 12.09
C GLU A 546 -2.85 -30.03 12.06
N ALA A 547 -3.80 -29.83 11.14
CA ALA A 547 -4.91 -30.74 10.99
C ALA A 547 -4.40 -32.12 10.54
N PRO A 548 -4.89 -33.23 11.12
CA PRO A 548 -4.63 -34.55 10.58
C PRO A 548 -5.19 -34.66 9.15
N GLU A 549 -4.49 -35.41 8.29
CA GLU A 549 -4.84 -35.62 6.87
C GLU A 549 -6.27 -36.12 6.65
#